data_AF-A0A3D1U335-F1
#
_entry.id   AF-A0A3D1U335-F1
#
_cell.length_a   1.000
_cell.length_b   1.000
_cell.length_c   1.000
_cell.angle_alpha   90.00
_cell.angle_beta   90.00
_cell.angle_gamma   90.00
#
_symmetry.space_group_name_H-M   'P 1'
#
loop_
_entity.id
_entity.type
_entity.pdbx_description
1 polymer ?
#
loop_
_entity_poly.entity_id
_entity_poly.type
_entity_poly.pdbx_seq_one_letter_code
_entity_poly.pdbx_strand_id
1 'polypeptide(L)'
;TEIGALISQEQLSRVEGYVELGQQEGATLAIGGTRPTDAALRDGYFLMPGVLTGVNNSMRVAQEEIFGPVVGVIPFRDEDDA
;
A
#
# COMPACT_ATOMS: atom_id res chain seq x y z
N THR A 1 -2.64 -7.85 19.29
CA THR A 1 -2.15 -7.05 18.14
C THR A 1 -1.97 -7.97 16.97
N GLU A 2 -2.54 -7.62 15.82
CA GLU A 2 -2.46 -8.44 14.60
C GLU A 2 -1.43 -7.88 13.61
N ILE A 3 -1.26 -6.55 13.56
CA ILE A 3 -0.27 -5.86 12.73
C ILE A 3 0.50 -4.84 13.57
N GLY A 4 1.82 -4.88 13.48
CA GLY A 4 2.76 -3.99 14.19
C GLY A 4 3.23 -2.81 13.35
N ALA A 5 4.12 -1.99 13.91
CA ALA A 5 4.75 -0.89 13.21
C ALA A 5 5.77 -1.39 12.17
N LEU A 6 6.04 -0.54 11.18
CA LEU A 6 7.20 -0.68 10.31
C LEU A 6 8.50 -0.44 11.09
N ILE A 7 9.62 -0.91 10.55
CA ILE A 7 10.91 -0.93 11.25
C ILE A 7 11.49 0.47 11.49
N SER A 8 11.19 1.44 10.62
CA SER A 8 11.77 2.78 10.67
C SER A 8 10.87 3.83 10.03
N GLN A 9 11.18 5.10 10.29
CA GLN A 9 10.56 6.24 9.61
C GLN A 9 10.83 6.22 8.10
N GLU A 10 12.05 5.87 7.69
CA GLU A 10 12.41 5.75 6.27
C GLU A 10 11.54 4.71 5.55
N GLN A 11 11.32 3.56 6.17
CA GLN A 11 10.45 2.53 5.60
C GLN A 11 9.00 3.00 5.53
N LEU A 12 8.50 3.69 6.57
CA LEU A 12 7.17 4.29 6.53
C LEU A 12 7.02 5.27 5.37
N SER A 13 7.93 6.23 5.23
CA SER A 13 7.88 7.23 4.15
C SER A 13 8.01 6.60 2.77
N ARG A 14 8.80 5.53 2.63
CA ARG A 14 8.87 4.75 1.38
C ARG A 14 7.51 4.13 1.04
N VAL A 15 6.85 3.47 2.00
CA VAL A 15 5.55 2.82 1.78
C VAL A 15 4.47 3.87 1.47
N GLU A 16 4.42 4.99 2.21
CA GLU A 16 3.51 6.10 1.93
C GLU A 16 3.71 6.66 0.51
N GLY A 17 4.97 6.80 0.08
CA GLY A 17 5.32 7.23 -1.28
C GLY A 17 4.81 6.28 -2.36
N TYR A 18 4.85 4.96 -2.15
CA TYR A 18 4.26 3.99 -3.09
C TYR A 18 2.73 4.07 -3.13
N VAL A 19 2.07 4.30 -1.99
CA VAL A 19 0.61 4.49 -1.94
C VAL A 19 0.21 5.75 -2.72
N GLU A 20 0.96 6.83 -2.57
CA GLU A 20 0.73 8.07 -3.33
C GLU A 20 1.00 7.85 -4.83
N LEU A 21 2.13 7.22 -5.17
CA LEU A 21 2.51 6.91 -6.55
C LEU A 21 1.45 6.04 -7.25
N GLY A 22 0.96 5.00 -6.59
CA GLY A 22 -0.10 4.16 -7.15
C GLY A 22 -1.36 4.95 -7.49
N GLN A 23 -1.75 5.90 -6.63
CA GLN A 23 -2.88 6.81 -6.91
C GLN A 23 -2.59 7.75 -8.08
N GLN A 24 -1.36 8.27 -8.18
CA GLN A 24 -0.93 9.12 -9.31
C GLN A 24 -0.91 8.34 -10.64
N GLU A 25 -0.60 7.04 -10.61
CA GLU A 25 -0.62 6.14 -11.77
C GLU A 25 -2.05 5.66 -12.14
N GLY A 26 -3.06 6.04 -11.35
CA GLY A 26 -4.48 5.79 -11.63
C GLY A 26 -5.13 4.68 -10.80
N ALA A 27 -4.41 4.08 -9.85
CA ALA A 27 -5.01 3.16 -8.89
C ALA A 27 -5.90 3.91 -7.88
N THR A 28 -6.82 3.18 -7.26
CA THR A 28 -7.69 3.71 -6.20
C THR A 28 -7.34 3.06 -4.87
N LEU A 29 -7.02 3.87 -3.86
CA LEU A 29 -6.87 3.41 -2.48
C LEU A 29 -8.26 3.14 -1.88
N ALA A 30 -8.68 1.88 -1.94
CA ALA A 30 -10.01 1.45 -1.53
C ALA A 30 -10.20 1.50 -0.01
N ILE A 31 -9.14 1.20 0.76
CA ILE A 31 -9.13 1.26 2.22
C ILE A 31 -7.70 1.40 2.74
N GLY A 32 -7.56 1.98 3.93
CA GLY A 32 -6.30 2.00 4.69
C GLY A 32 -5.19 2.79 4.00
N GLY A 33 -3.97 2.26 3.98
CA GLY A 33 -2.80 2.88 3.34
C GLY A 33 -2.41 4.24 3.91
N THR A 34 -2.92 4.56 5.10
CA THR A 34 -2.81 5.86 5.77
C THR A 34 -2.40 5.68 7.23
N ARG A 35 -1.92 6.76 7.85
CA ARG A 35 -1.53 6.75 9.26
C ARG A 35 -2.76 6.47 10.15
N PRO A 36 -2.64 5.68 11.23
CA PRO A 36 -3.74 5.44 12.16
C PRO A 36 -4.17 6.75 12.84
N THR A 37 -5.47 6.88 13.12
CA THR A 37 -6.04 8.04 13.81
C THR A 37 -5.98 7.94 15.34
N ASP A 38 -5.71 6.75 15.87
CA ASP A 38 -5.55 6.52 17.31
C ASP A 38 -4.37 7.34 17.86
N ALA A 39 -4.66 8.14 18.88
CA ALA A 39 -3.69 8.99 19.56
C ALA A 39 -2.50 8.19 20.12
N ALA A 40 -2.73 6.97 20.60
CA ALA A 40 -1.71 6.13 21.20
C ALA A 40 -0.67 5.62 20.19
N LEU A 41 -0.99 5.65 18.89
CA LEU A 41 -0.13 5.13 17.82
C LEU A 41 0.61 6.22 17.02
N ARG A 42 0.33 7.51 17.28
CA ARG A 42 0.85 8.63 16.47
C ARG A 42 2.37 8.68 16.37
N ASP A 43 3.06 8.35 17.46
CA ASP A 43 4.53 8.46 17.55
C ASP A 43 5.25 7.23 16.97
N GLY A 44 4.52 6.16 16.63
CA GLY A 44 5.08 4.96 16.03
C GLY A 44 5.08 4.98 14.49
N TYR A 45 5.79 4.04 13.87
CA TYR A 45 5.87 3.90 12.42
C TYR A 45 4.74 3.02 11.86
N PHE A 46 3.51 3.27 12.30
CA PHE A 46 2.34 2.51 11.87
C PHE A 46 1.75 3.02 10.55
N LEU A 47 1.24 2.10 9.75
CA LEU A 47 0.40 2.36 8.60
C LEU A 47 -0.77 1.38 8.63
N MET A 48 -1.98 1.87 8.39
CA MET A 48 -3.16 1.01 8.29
C MET A 48 -3.04 0.10 7.05
N PRO A 49 -3.43 -1.19 7.13
CA PRO A 49 -3.39 -2.09 6.00
C PRO A 49 -4.15 -1.53 4.79
N GLY A 50 -3.46 -1.39 3.66
CA GLY A 50 -3.96 -0.72 2.46
C GLY A 50 -4.33 -1.67 1.34
N VAL A 51 -5.39 -1.35 0.60
CA VAL A 51 -5.76 -2.05 -0.64
C VAL A 51 -5.83 -1.05 -1.79
N LEU A 52 -4.95 -1.22 -2.78
CA LEU A 52 -5.00 -0.50 -4.04
C LEU A 52 -5.76 -1.33 -5.07
N THR A 53 -6.83 -0.77 -5.61
CA THR A 53 -7.65 -1.38 -6.68
C THR A 53 -7.43 -0.64 -8.00
N GLY A 54 -7.79 -1.26 -9.13
CA GLY A 54 -7.52 -0.67 -10.45
C GLY A 54 -6.04 -0.63 -10.81
N VAL A 55 -5.23 -1.47 -10.17
CA VAL A 55 -3.81 -1.63 -10.50
C VAL A 55 -3.71 -2.37 -11.82
N ASN A 56 -2.75 -1.99 -12.67
CA ASN A 56 -2.40 -2.72 -13.88
C ASN A 56 -0.90 -3.02 -13.92
N ASN A 57 -0.50 -4.00 -14.75
CA ASN A 57 0.88 -4.51 -14.81
C ASN A 57 1.93 -3.47 -15.25
N SER A 58 1.52 -2.32 -15.81
CA SER A 58 2.47 -1.24 -16.17
C SER A 58 2.77 -0.27 -15.02
N MET A 59 1.99 -0.31 -13.93
CA MET A 59 2.19 0.55 -12.76
C MET A 59 3.40 0.10 -11.95
N ARG A 60 4.13 1.05 -11.35
CA ARG A 60 5.30 0.73 -10.52
C ARG A 60 4.91 -0.08 -9.29
N VAL A 61 3.74 0.17 -8.71
CA VAL A 61 3.21 -0.63 -7.58
C VAL A 61 2.92 -2.09 -7.93
N ALA A 62 2.87 -2.46 -9.22
CA ALA A 62 2.78 -3.84 -9.69
C ALA A 62 4.14 -4.48 -10.03
N GLN A 63 5.19 -3.66 -10.19
CA GLN A 63 6.51 -4.10 -10.65
C GLN A 63 7.57 -4.06 -9.54
N GLU A 64 7.39 -3.19 -8.55
CA GLU A 64 8.34 -2.95 -7.48
C GLU A 64 7.81 -3.41 -6.12
N GLU A 65 8.74 -3.86 -5.28
CA GLU A 65 8.40 -4.31 -3.94
C GLU A 65 8.23 -3.14 -2.97
N ILE A 66 6.99 -3.02 -2.44
CA ILE A 66 6.61 -1.97 -1.49
C ILE A 66 7.15 -2.25 -0.08
N PHE A 67 7.21 -3.53 0.34
CA PHE A 67 7.60 -3.93 1.71
C PHE A 67 6.80 -3.25 2.83
N GLY A 68 5.50 -3.04 2.61
CA GLY A 68 4.57 -2.48 3.60
C GLY A 68 3.27 -3.27 3.63
N PRO A 69 2.36 -2.96 4.58
CA PRO A 69 1.07 -3.63 4.68
C PRO A 69 0.11 -3.11 3.60
N VAL A 70 0.50 -3.15 2.32
CA VAL A 70 -0.27 -2.66 1.18
C VAL A 70 -0.29 -3.73 0.10
N VAL A 71 -1.49 -4.03 -0.41
CA VAL A 71 -1.68 -4.99 -1.51
C VAL A 71 -2.31 -4.30 -2.71
N GLY A 72 -1.86 -4.68 -3.90
CA GLY A 72 -2.47 -4.29 -5.18
C GLY A 72 -3.41 -5.37 -5.70
N VAL A 73 -4.52 -4.97 -6.31
CA VAL A 73 -5.48 -5.87 -6.96
C VAL A 73 -5.47 -5.59 -8.46
N ILE A 74 -5.07 -6.60 -9.23
CA ILE A 74 -5.01 -6.59 -10.69
C ILE A 74 -6.06 -7.57 -11.22
N PRO A 75 -7.06 -7.11 -11.97
CA PRO A 75 -8.03 -8.00 -12.61
C PRO A 75 -7.40 -8.71 -13.81
N PHE A 76 -7.77 -9.98 -14.01
CA PHE A 76 -7.45 -10.77 -15.19
C PHE A 76 -8.75 -11.35 -15.78
N ARG A 77 -8.71 -11.81 -17.03
CA ARG A 77 -9.91 -12.32 -17.73
C ARG A 77 -10.08 -13.83 -17.65
N ASP A 78 -8.99 -14.56 -17.78
CA ASP A 78 -8.94 -16.03 -17.82
C ASP A 78 -7.61 -16.53 -17.22
N GLU A 79 -7.44 -17.85 -17.15
CA GLU A 79 -6.26 -18.46 -16.55
C GLU A 79 -4.95 -18.14 -17.28
N ASP A 80 -5.00 -17.91 -18.60
CA ASP A 80 -3.80 -17.60 -19.40
C ASP A 80 -3.33 -16.14 -19.19
N ASP A 81 -4.25 -15.23 -18.85
CA ASP A 81 -4.00 -13.81 -18.55
C ASP A 81 -3.51 -13.57 -17.11
N ALA A 82 -3.70 -14.54 -16.20
CA ALA A 82 -3.35 -14.46 -14.78
C ALA A 82 -1.86 -14.71 -14.50
#